data_AF-A0A1A8ERC4-F1
#
_entry.id   AF-A0A1A8ERC4-F1
#
_cell.length_a   1.000
_cell.length_b   1.000
_cell.length_c   1.000
_cell.angle_alpha   90.00
_cell.angle_beta   90.00
_cell.angle_gamma   90.00
#
_symmetry.space_group_name_H-M   'P 1'
#
loop_
_entity.id
_entity.type
_entity.pdbx_description
1 polymer ?
#
loop_
_entity_poly.entity_id
_entity_poly.type
_entity_poly.pdbx_seq_one_letter_code
_entity_poly.pdbx_strand_id
1 'polypeptide(L)'
;RLHTISTMSALKQTLLELLVHLDSVLLSQNPLLFPLYQIAFQPENVINSYLPTMPDDHTNEARLWLSREKKLMEYTCANGHVCFVGECGRPVERSRCPDCGLPVGGEHHVPVQGFTPHTQQRDQSRTGHILGEAQRRSEAPERQMTLAQSSVLRLLTHLVLLQGAIRNQRGAGAMIHPRPNDVLSFLWNHLEKDLKVLGETLDLNMDSTAVTVHLILTKLPTGSLVTRPDLSSRQGRKQWETLVCKSAINLVLQDLQKNLSIAQERIASDDGLEGSPLMNVLFGDPGAMLSLPSNCPTHCSSFWTLRETMT
;
A
#
# COMPACT_ATOMS: atom_id res chain seq x y z
N ARG A 1 -16.04 22.05 5.87
CA ARG A 1 -17.00 20.91 5.85
C ARG A 1 -16.53 19.85 6.87
N LEU A 2 -16.51 20.19 8.16
CA LEU A 2 -16.13 19.28 9.26
C LEU A 2 -17.33 18.96 10.19
N HIS A 3 -18.55 19.32 9.78
CA HIS A 3 -19.77 19.17 10.59
C HIS A 3 -20.37 17.74 10.58
N THR A 4 -19.66 16.74 10.07
CA THR A 4 -20.14 15.34 9.97
C THR A 4 -19.53 14.39 11.02
N ILE A 5 -18.78 14.90 12.00
CA ILE A 5 -18.01 14.09 12.96
C ILE A 5 -18.91 13.24 13.88
N SER A 6 -20.16 13.65 14.14
CA SER A 6 -21.04 12.99 15.12
C SER A 6 -21.71 11.69 14.64
N THR A 7 -21.55 11.28 13.38
CA THR A 7 -22.13 10.03 12.83
C THR A 7 -21.10 9.10 12.21
N MET A 8 -19.81 9.34 12.42
CA MET A 8 -18.74 8.50 11.86
C MET A 8 -18.41 7.33 12.81
N SER A 9 -18.10 6.16 12.24
CA SER A 9 -17.61 5.02 13.03
C SER A 9 -16.26 5.36 13.67
N ALA A 10 -15.94 4.72 14.81
CA ALA A 10 -14.65 4.89 15.49
C ALA A 10 -13.46 4.67 14.55
N LEU A 11 -13.51 3.63 13.70
CA LEU A 11 -12.50 3.35 12.68
C LEU A 11 -12.27 4.54 11.73
N LYS A 12 -13.34 5.21 11.27
CA LYS A 12 -13.20 6.37 10.39
C LYS A 12 -12.62 7.58 11.13
N GLN A 13 -12.92 7.74 12.42
CA GLN A 13 -12.32 8.80 13.24
C GLN A 13 -10.81 8.58 13.36
N THR A 14 -10.36 7.35 13.70
CA THR A 14 -8.94 6.99 13.72
C THR A 14 -8.25 7.23 12.38
N LEU A 15 -8.88 6.84 11.26
CA LEU A 15 -8.34 7.11 9.93
C LEU A 15 -8.23 8.62 9.61
N LEU A 16 -9.15 9.45 10.10
CA LEU A 16 -9.05 10.91 9.98
C LEU A 16 -7.91 11.48 10.82
N GLU A 17 -7.67 10.96 12.02
CA GLU A 17 -6.53 11.35 12.85
C GLU A 17 -5.20 11.01 12.16
N LEU A 18 -5.10 9.82 11.58
CA LEU A 18 -3.97 9.41 10.74
C LEU A 18 -3.81 10.33 9.53
N LEU A 19 -4.91 10.71 8.85
CA LEU A 19 -4.89 11.63 7.72
C LEU A 19 -4.37 13.02 8.12
N VAL A 20 -4.85 13.57 9.24
CA VAL A 20 -4.42 14.88 9.74
C VAL A 20 -2.94 14.87 10.11
N HIS A 21 -2.47 13.83 10.81
CA HIS A 21 -1.05 13.67 11.11
C HIS A 21 -0.24 13.55 9.81
N LEU A 22 -0.65 12.72 8.85
CA LEU A 22 0.03 12.62 7.56
C LEU A 22 0.11 13.97 6.84
N ASP A 23 -0.99 14.71 6.74
CA ASP A 23 -1.02 16.04 6.14
C ASP A 23 0.00 16.99 6.79
N SER A 24 0.07 17.00 8.13
CA SER A 24 1.05 17.81 8.86
C SER A 24 2.50 17.43 8.51
N VAL A 25 2.76 16.14 8.35
CA VAL A 25 4.07 15.59 7.98
C VAL A 25 4.40 15.93 6.53
N LEU A 26 3.44 15.89 5.60
CA LEU A 26 3.63 16.30 4.20
C LEU A 26 3.97 17.80 4.08
N LEU A 27 3.35 18.63 4.91
CA LEU A 27 3.58 20.09 4.93
C LEU A 27 4.93 20.50 5.54
N SER A 28 5.67 19.57 6.16
CA SER A 28 7.03 19.80 6.67
C SER A 28 8.10 20.00 5.57
N GLN A 29 7.72 19.86 4.30
CA GLN A 29 8.56 20.04 3.11
C GLN A 29 9.78 19.10 3.02
N ASN A 30 9.68 17.90 3.61
CA ASN A 30 10.70 16.88 3.46
C ASN A 30 10.78 16.39 1.98
N PRO A 31 11.96 16.39 1.32
CA PRO A 31 12.13 15.92 -0.05
C PRO A 31 11.64 14.49 -0.33
N LEU A 32 11.79 13.57 0.63
CA LEU A 32 11.33 12.19 0.52
C LEU A 32 9.81 12.09 0.36
N LEU A 33 9.09 13.04 0.95
CA LEU A 33 7.63 13.07 0.98
C LEU A 33 7.02 13.86 -0.17
N PHE A 34 7.84 14.51 -0.99
CA PHE A 34 7.36 15.33 -2.08
C PHE A 34 6.42 14.59 -3.05
N PRO A 35 6.66 13.31 -3.42
CA PRO A 35 5.70 12.59 -4.25
C PRO A 35 4.33 12.41 -3.60
N LEU A 36 4.29 12.11 -2.29
CA LEU A 36 3.05 11.99 -1.53
C LEU A 36 2.34 13.34 -1.40
N TYR A 37 3.09 14.42 -1.22
CA TYR A 37 2.57 15.79 -1.23
C TYR A 37 1.90 16.12 -2.57
N GLN A 38 2.52 15.77 -3.70
CA GLN A 38 1.92 16.02 -5.02
C GLN A 38 0.60 15.26 -5.18
N ILE A 39 0.53 14.01 -4.74
CA ILE A 39 -0.72 13.23 -4.81
C ILE A 39 -1.81 13.86 -3.93
N ALA A 40 -1.46 14.28 -2.70
CA ALA A 40 -2.39 14.84 -1.73
C ALA A 40 -2.90 16.25 -2.08
N PHE A 41 -2.02 17.12 -2.59
CA PHE A 41 -2.30 18.55 -2.75
C PHE A 41 -2.34 19.04 -4.19
N GLN A 42 -1.83 18.26 -5.15
CA GLN A 42 -1.73 18.61 -6.58
C GLN A 42 -1.98 17.41 -7.52
N PRO A 43 -3.07 16.63 -7.32
CA PRO A 43 -3.27 15.36 -8.02
C PRO A 43 -3.32 15.50 -9.55
N GLU A 44 -3.74 16.65 -10.07
CA GLU A 44 -3.74 16.96 -11.52
C GLU A 44 -2.34 16.92 -12.16
N ASN A 45 -1.27 17.12 -11.40
CA ASN A 45 0.10 17.14 -11.92
C ASN A 45 0.75 15.75 -11.98
N VAL A 46 0.13 14.74 -11.34
CA VAL A 46 0.73 13.40 -11.14
C VAL A 46 -0.19 12.27 -11.61
N ILE A 47 -1.07 12.56 -12.58
CA ILE A 47 -2.03 11.58 -13.12
C ILE A 47 -1.34 10.31 -13.65
N ASN A 48 -0.17 10.48 -14.27
CA ASN A 48 0.60 9.40 -14.89
C ASN A 48 1.77 8.91 -14.02
N SER A 49 1.64 8.99 -12.70
CA SER A 49 2.67 8.47 -11.78
C SER A 49 2.50 6.99 -11.48
N TYR A 50 3.60 6.29 -11.28
CA TYR A 50 3.63 4.91 -10.78
C TYR A 50 3.40 4.93 -9.27
N LEU A 51 2.14 4.72 -8.84
CA LEU A 51 1.80 4.77 -7.43
C LEU A 51 2.46 3.62 -6.65
N PRO A 52 2.86 3.86 -5.38
CA PRO A 52 3.44 2.82 -4.54
C PRO A 52 2.49 1.64 -4.34
N THR A 53 3.05 0.46 -4.10
CA THR A 53 2.33 -0.80 -3.80
C THR A 53 1.35 -1.27 -4.88
N MET A 54 1.45 -0.70 -6.08
CA MET A 54 0.76 -1.20 -7.26
C MET A 54 1.53 -2.38 -7.86
N PRO A 55 0.83 -3.43 -8.33
CA PRO A 55 1.46 -4.57 -8.98
C PRO A 55 2.23 -4.13 -10.22
N ASP A 56 3.32 -4.84 -10.48
CA ASP A 56 3.97 -4.78 -11.78
C ASP A 56 3.30 -5.76 -12.74
N ASP A 57 3.42 -5.49 -14.03
CA ASP A 57 3.03 -6.46 -15.03
C ASP A 57 4.04 -7.64 -15.02
N HIS A 58 3.72 -8.67 -14.23
CA HIS A 58 4.52 -9.90 -14.14
C HIS A 58 4.48 -10.74 -15.42
N THR A 59 3.73 -10.34 -16.46
CA THR A 59 3.84 -11.02 -17.75
C THR A 59 5.28 -10.98 -18.25
N ASN A 60 6.09 -9.97 -17.91
CA ASN A 60 7.52 -9.95 -18.23
C ASN A 60 8.33 -11.03 -17.50
N GLU A 61 8.05 -11.32 -16.23
CA GLU A 61 8.75 -12.38 -15.47
C GLU A 61 8.30 -13.77 -15.92
N ALA A 62 7.02 -13.95 -16.21
CA ALA A 62 6.48 -15.17 -16.83
C ALA A 62 7.08 -15.38 -18.24
N ARG A 63 7.18 -14.33 -19.06
CA ARG A 63 7.84 -14.34 -20.38
C ARG A 63 9.33 -14.64 -20.28
N LEU A 64 10.04 -14.04 -19.33
CA LEU A 64 11.46 -14.33 -19.05
C LEU A 64 11.66 -15.79 -18.64
N TRP A 65 10.77 -16.33 -17.80
CA TRP A 65 10.77 -17.75 -17.44
C TRP A 65 10.55 -18.65 -18.65
N LEU A 66 9.58 -18.34 -19.50
CA LEU A 66 9.30 -19.07 -20.74
C LEU A 66 10.47 -18.96 -21.75
N SER A 67 11.16 -17.81 -21.83
CA SER A 67 12.32 -17.60 -22.71
C SER A 67 13.62 -18.25 -22.22
N ARG A 68 13.69 -18.71 -20.96
CA ARG A 68 14.82 -19.52 -20.46
C ARG A 68 14.86 -20.88 -21.15
N GLU A 69 13.72 -21.36 -21.63
CA GLU A 69 13.68 -22.33 -22.72
C GLU A 69 14.12 -21.59 -23.98
N LYS A 70 15.39 -21.77 -24.40
CA LYS A 70 16.11 -21.06 -25.49
C LYS A 70 15.46 -21.12 -26.89
N LYS A 71 14.19 -21.50 -26.99
CA LYS A 71 13.47 -21.90 -28.19
C LYS A 71 12.18 -21.13 -28.40
N LEU A 72 11.71 -20.34 -27.42
CA LEU A 72 10.46 -19.59 -27.51
C LEU A 72 10.72 -18.11 -27.82
N MET A 73 10.14 -17.60 -28.90
CA MET A 73 10.20 -16.19 -29.31
C MET A 73 8.79 -15.62 -29.49
N GLU A 74 8.61 -14.35 -29.11
CA GLU A 74 7.33 -13.66 -29.27
C GLU A 74 7.23 -12.92 -30.60
N TYR A 75 6.05 -12.99 -31.18
CA TYR A 75 5.65 -12.25 -32.36
C TYR A 75 4.32 -11.57 -32.09
N THR A 76 4.02 -10.56 -32.88
CA THR A 76 2.77 -9.81 -32.81
C THR A 76 2.07 -9.88 -34.15
N CYS A 77 0.79 -10.25 -34.15
CA CYS A 77 -0.02 -10.16 -35.37
C CYS A 77 -0.25 -8.69 -35.77
N ALA A 78 -0.75 -8.47 -36.99
CA ALA A 78 -0.97 -7.12 -37.50
C ALA A 78 -1.94 -6.27 -36.64
N ASN A 79 -2.74 -6.90 -35.77
CA ASN A 79 -3.67 -6.24 -34.85
C ASN A 79 -3.15 -6.10 -33.40
N GLY A 80 -1.89 -6.46 -33.12
CA GLY A 80 -1.29 -6.24 -31.80
C GLY A 80 -1.37 -7.40 -30.81
N HIS A 81 -2.03 -8.52 -31.13
CA HIS A 81 -2.08 -9.70 -30.26
C HIS A 81 -0.76 -10.47 -30.26
N VAL A 82 -0.32 -10.91 -29.08
CA VAL A 82 0.93 -11.64 -28.86
C VAL A 82 0.74 -13.12 -29.20
N CYS A 83 1.65 -13.67 -30.00
CA CYS A 83 1.72 -15.10 -30.31
C CYS A 83 3.12 -15.62 -30.01
N PHE A 84 3.20 -16.83 -29.45
CA PHE A 84 4.48 -17.48 -29.13
C PHE A 84 4.88 -18.45 -30.24
N VAL A 85 6.14 -18.37 -30.67
CA VAL A 85 6.75 -19.24 -31.68
C VAL A 85 7.85 -20.06 -31.01
N GLY A 86 7.64 -21.37 -30.93
CA GLY A 86 8.55 -22.31 -30.27
C GLY A 86 9.73 -22.80 -31.12
N GLU A 87 10.38 -23.86 -30.62
CA GLU A 87 11.47 -24.62 -31.24
C GLU A 87 12.77 -23.87 -31.61
N CYS A 88 12.74 -23.05 -32.66
CA CYS A 88 13.87 -22.26 -33.13
C CYS A 88 13.60 -20.76 -33.03
N GLY A 89 12.42 -20.38 -32.51
CA GLY A 89 12.01 -18.99 -32.35
C GLY A 89 11.70 -18.27 -33.67
N ARG A 90 11.57 -19.00 -34.78
CA ARG A 90 11.30 -18.46 -36.11
C ARG A 90 10.12 -19.19 -36.75
N PRO A 91 9.20 -18.49 -37.42
CA PRO A 91 8.00 -19.13 -37.94
C PRO A 91 8.31 -20.02 -39.14
N VAL A 92 7.91 -21.29 -39.07
CA VAL A 92 8.05 -22.27 -40.16
C VAL A 92 6.71 -22.80 -40.68
N GLU A 93 5.63 -22.52 -39.94
CA GLU A 93 4.26 -22.88 -40.30
C GLU A 93 3.35 -21.65 -40.27
N ARG A 94 2.38 -21.59 -41.19
CA ARG A 94 1.34 -20.56 -41.22
C ARG A 94 0.13 -20.98 -40.38
N SER A 95 -0.43 -20.04 -39.64
CA SER A 95 -1.64 -20.24 -38.85
C SER A 95 -2.50 -18.97 -38.81
N ARG A 96 -3.52 -18.94 -37.96
CA ARG A 96 -4.38 -17.78 -37.72
C ARG A 96 -4.26 -17.33 -36.27
N CYS A 97 -4.26 -16.01 -36.07
CA CYS A 97 -4.29 -15.43 -34.73
C CYS A 97 -5.55 -15.91 -34.00
N PRO A 98 -5.44 -16.47 -32.77
CA PRO A 98 -6.59 -16.97 -32.04
C PRO A 98 -7.59 -15.86 -31.67
N ASP A 99 -7.13 -14.61 -31.54
CA ASP A 99 -7.96 -13.49 -31.11
C ASP A 99 -8.64 -12.75 -32.26
N CYS A 100 -7.98 -12.55 -33.40
CA CYS A 100 -8.52 -11.76 -34.52
C CYS A 100 -8.60 -12.51 -35.86
N GLY A 101 -8.14 -13.75 -35.94
CA GLY A 101 -8.20 -14.57 -37.15
C GLY A 101 -7.29 -14.13 -38.31
N LEU A 102 -6.53 -13.04 -38.15
CA LEU A 102 -5.55 -12.59 -39.13
C LEU A 102 -4.41 -13.61 -39.31
N PRO A 103 -3.78 -13.69 -40.49
CA PRO A 103 -2.66 -14.60 -40.72
C PRO A 103 -1.50 -14.35 -39.74
N VAL A 104 -0.99 -15.42 -39.14
CA VAL A 104 0.21 -15.43 -38.29
C VAL A 104 1.14 -16.57 -38.71
N GLY A 105 2.35 -16.62 -38.16
CA GLY A 105 3.34 -17.64 -38.51
C GLY A 105 4.14 -17.25 -39.75
N GLY A 106 4.61 -18.24 -40.53
CA GLY A 106 5.49 -18.02 -41.67
C GLY A 106 5.96 -19.31 -42.31
N GLU A 107 6.84 -19.21 -43.30
CA GLU A 107 7.44 -20.36 -43.99
C GLU A 107 8.94 -20.11 -44.15
N HIS A 108 9.77 -21.15 -44.06
CA HIS A 108 11.22 -21.04 -44.19
C HIS A 108 11.85 -19.96 -43.31
N HIS A 109 11.35 -19.79 -42.07
CA HIS A 109 11.77 -18.76 -41.13
C HIS A 109 11.42 -17.31 -41.54
N VAL A 110 10.54 -17.13 -42.54
CA VAL A 110 10.07 -15.83 -43.01
C VAL A 110 8.63 -15.61 -42.53
N PRO A 111 8.39 -14.64 -41.63
CA PRO A 111 7.05 -14.32 -41.15
C PRO A 111 6.11 -13.84 -42.26
N VAL A 112 4.82 -14.13 -42.14
CA VAL A 112 3.78 -13.53 -43.00
C VAL A 112 3.70 -12.02 -42.78
N GLN A 113 3.18 -11.28 -43.77
CA GLN A 113 3.08 -9.81 -43.70
C GLN A 113 2.28 -9.36 -42.47
N GLY A 114 2.87 -8.43 -41.69
CA GLY A 114 2.26 -7.92 -40.46
C GLY A 114 2.44 -8.82 -39.24
N PHE A 115 3.07 -10.00 -39.37
CA PHE A 115 3.51 -10.81 -38.24
C PHE A 115 4.98 -10.48 -37.94
N THR A 116 5.21 -9.61 -36.96
CA THR A 116 6.56 -9.12 -36.67
C THR A 116 7.07 -9.67 -35.35
N PRO A 117 8.39 -9.95 -35.21
CA PRO A 117 8.97 -10.23 -33.92
C PRO A 117 8.59 -9.12 -32.94
N HIS A 118 8.23 -9.49 -31.71
CA HIS A 118 7.88 -8.52 -30.68
C HIS A 118 9.17 -7.80 -30.25
N THR A 119 9.48 -6.69 -30.91
CA THR A 119 10.73 -5.91 -30.69
C THR A 119 10.57 -4.81 -29.64
N GLN A 120 9.35 -4.59 -29.14
CA GLN A 120 9.10 -3.64 -28.07
C GLN A 120 8.69 -4.40 -26.82
N GLN A 121 9.62 -4.43 -25.87
CA GLN A 121 9.33 -4.69 -24.46
C GLN A 121 8.44 -3.55 -23.93
N ARG A 122 7.17 -3.52 -24.34
CA ARG A 122 6.17 -2.65 -23.74
C ARG A 122 5.71 -3.32 -22.46
N ASP A 123 6.53 -3.08 -21.45
CA ASP A 123 6.17 -3.22 -20.05
C ASP A 123 4.82 -2.56 -19.79
N GLN A 124 3.76 -3.36 -19.60
CA GLN A 124 2.39 -2.85 -19.46
C GLN A 124 2.08 -2.44 -18.02
N SER A 125 3.09 -2.29 -17.15
CA SER A 125 2.91 -1.69 -15.83
C SER A 125 2.18 -0.36 -15.99
N ARG A 126 0.97 -0.30 -15.44
CA ARG A 126 0.08 0.84 -15.59
C ARG A 126 0.37 1.88 -14.51
N THR A 127 0.32 3.15 -14.90
CA THR A 127 0.33 4.27 -13.96
C THR A 127 -1.00 4.35 -13.22
N GLY A 128 -1.03 5.08 -12.10
CA GLY A 128 -2.22 5.23 -11.28
C GLY A 128 -2.47 4.05 -10.33
N HIS A 129 -3.65 4.06 -9.71
CA HIS A 129 -4.16 3.03 -8.81
C HIS A 129 -4.89 1.96 -9.62
N ILE A 130 -4.44 0.71 -9.49
CA ILE A 130 -4.89 -0.41 -10.32
C ILE A 130 -5.30 -1.65 -9.50
N LEU A 131 -5.59 -1.48 -8.21
CA LEU A 131 -5.94 -2.59 -7.32
C LEU A 131 -7.41 -3.04 -7.48
N GLY A 132 -8.24 -2.25 -8.17
CA GLY A 132 -9.68 -2.50 -8.25
C GLY A 132 -10.37 -2.35 -6.88
N GLU A 133 -11.47 -3.09 -6.67
CA GLU A 133 -12.24 -3.04 -5.43
C GLU A 133 -11.45 -3.57 -4.23
N ALA A 134 -11.60 -2.90 -3.08
CA ALA A 134 -10.90 -3.24 -1.85
C ALA A 134 -11.08 -4.70 -1.45
N GLN A 135 -12.28 -5.27 -1.55
CA GLN A 135 -12.52 -6.66 -1.14
C GLN A 135 -11.85 -7.70 -2.05
N ARG A 136 -11.51 -7.33 -3.29
CA ARG A 136 -10.99 -8.25 -4.31
C ARG A 136 -9.49 -8.12 -4.57
N ARG A 137 -8.84 -7.05 -4.09
CA ARG A 137 -7.39 -6.86 -4.26
C ARG A 137 -6.59 -7.90 -3.48
N SER A 138 -5.42 -8.25 -4.01
CA SER A 138 -4.43 -9.11 -3.36
C SER A 138 -3.72 -8.39 -2.20
N GLU A 139 -3.43 -9.13 -1.14
CA GLU A 139 -2.57 -8.69 -0.03
C GLU A 139 -1.10 -9.07 -0.23
N ALA A 140 -0.78 -9.86 -1.26
CA ALA A 140 0.60 -10.25 -1.53
C ALA A 140 1.49 -9.00 -1.60
N PRO A 141 2.62 -8.98 -0.86
CA PRO A 141 3.54 -7.87 -0.94
C PRO A 141 4.13 -7.80 -2.35
N GLU A 142 4.23 -6.59 -2.86
CA GLU A 142 4.79 -6.34 -4.17
C GLU A 142 6.31 -6.16 -4.07
N ARG A 143 7.09 -6.76 -4.98
CA ARG A 143 8.57 -6.69 -4.93
C ARG A 143 9.11 -7.32 -3.62
N GLN A 144 10.40 -7.15 -3.34
CA GLN A 144 11.07 -7.72 -2.16
C GLN A 144 10.76 -6.94 -0.86
N MET A 145 9.47 -6.74 -0.55
CA MET A 145 9.03 -6.12 0.71
C MET A 145 8.28 -7.13 1.57
N THR A 146 8.23 -6.89 2.89
CA THR A 146 7.40 -7.68 3.80
C THR A 146 5.93 -7.28 3.67
N LEU A 147 5.02 -8.13 4.14
CA LEU A 147 3.59 -7.81 4.18
C LEU A 147 3.34 -6.54 4.99
N ALA A 148 3.98 -6.38 6.17
CA ALA A 148 3.83 -5.19 7.00
C ALA A 148 4.28 -3.90 6.28
N GLN A 149 5.42 -3.94 5.57
CA GLN A 149 5.90 -2.81 4.78
C GLN A 149 4.92 -2.43 3.67
N SER A 150 4.42 -3.43 2.94
CA SER A 150 3.42 -3.25 1.89
C SER A 150 2.14 -2.61 2.45
N SER A 151 1.63 -3.15 3.55
CA SER A 151 0.41 -2.66 4.21
C SER A 151 0.53 -1.22 4.67
N VAL A 152 1.65 -0.83 5.30
CA VAL A 152 1.90 0.56 5.70
C VAL A 152 1.98 1.48 4.48
N LEU A 153 2.77 1.13 3.47
CA LEU A 153 2.90 1.96 2.26
C LEU A 153 1.56 2.11 1.51
N ARG A 154 0.76 1.05 1.47
CA ARG A 154 -0.55 1.04 0.83
C ARG A 154 -1.54 1.93 1.59
N LEU A 155 -1.56 1.85 2.93
CA LEU A 155 -2.33 2.74 3.79
C LEU A 155 -1.96 4.21 3.53
N LEU A 156 -0.66 4.54 3.55
CA LEU A 156 -0.18 5.91 3.28
C LEU A 156 -0.59 6.38 1.87
N THR A 157 -0.51 5.51 0.87
CA THR A 157 -0.91 5.80 -0.51
C THR A 157 -2.41 6.13 -0.60
N HIS A 158 -3.26 5.35 0.07
CA HIS A 158 -4.69 5.62 0.08
C HIS A 158 -5.07 6.84 0.92
N LEU A 159 -4.34 7.15 1.99
CA LEU A 159 -4.54 8.38 2.77
C LEU A 159 -4.28 9.62 1.91
N VAL A 160 -3.17 9.65 1.15
CA VAL A 160 -2.89 10.79 0.26
C VAL A 160 -3.83 10.86 -0.93
N LEU A 161 -4.31 9.72 -1.45
CA LEU A 161 -5.34 9.72 -2.49
C LEU A 161 -6.67 10.26 -1.93
N LEU A 162 -7.02 9.94 -0.69
CA LEU A 162 -8.21 10.49 -0.02
C LEU A 162 -8.08 12.00 0.13
N GLN A 163 -6.93 12.49 0.60
CA GLN A 163 -6.68 13.93 0.68
C GLN A 163 -6.79 14.62 -0.69
N GLY A 164 -6.16 14.02 -1.71
CA GLY A 164 -6.25 14.47 -3.09
C GLY A 164 -7.69 14.51 -3.60
N ALA A 165 -8.51 13.52 -3.24
CA ALA A 165 -9.92 13.46 -3.62
C ALA A 165 -10.78 14.50 -2.87
N ILE A 166 -10.48 14.79 -1.60
CA ILE A 166 -11.13 15.85 -0.82
C ILE A 166 -10.88 17.23 -1.45
N ARG A 167 -9.67 17.46 -1.97
CA ARG A 167 -9.32 18.73 -2.64
C ARG A 167 -9.78 18.81 -4.08
N ASN A 168 -9.49 17.78 -4.87
CA ASN A 168 -9.80 17.70 -6.29
C ASN A 168 -10.22 16.26 -6.67
N GLN A 169 -11.47 15.94 -6.40
CA GLN A 169 -12.06 14.62 -6.68
C GLN A 169 -11.91 14.20 -8.15
N ARG A 170 -11.91 15.15 -9.10
CA ARG A 170 -11.71 14.82 -10.52
C ARG A 170 -10.27 14.42 -10.82
N GLY A 171 -9.30 15.15 -10.28
CA GLY A 171 -7.86 14.86 -10.43
C GLY A 171 -7.50 13.52 -9.79
N ALA A 172 -7.83 13.33 -8.51
CA ALA A 172 -7.57 12.07 -7.81
C ALA A 172 -8.35 10.90 -8.45
N GLY A 173 -9.60 11.11 -8.86
CA GLY A 173 -10.38 10.09 -9.56
C GLY A 173 -9.82 9.70 -10.93
N ALA A 174 -9.08 10.59 -11.61
CA ALA A 174 -8.42 10.27 -12.88
C ALA A 174 -7.19 9.36 -12.69
N MET A 175 -6.65 9.30 -11.47
CA MET A 175 -5.55 8.41 -11.10
C MET A 175 -6.02 6.98 -10.79
N ILE A 176 -7.33 6.71 -10.71
CA ILE A 176 -7.87 5.41 -10.30
C ILE A 176 -8.44 4.65 -11.51
N HIS A 177 -8.07 3.38 -11.64
CA HIS A 177 -8.38 2.55 -12.80
C HIS A 177 -8.90 1.16 -12.39
N PRO A 178 -10.12 0.77 -12.82
CA PRO A 178 -11.13 1.62 -13.47
C PRO A 178 -11.61 2.73 -12.53
N ARG A 179 -12.06 3.86 -13.10
CA ARG A 179 -12.53 4.98 -12.29
C ARG A 179 -13.85 4.59 -11.59
N PRO A 180 -13.93 4.64 -10.25
CA PRO A 180 -15.16 4.32 -9.53
C PRO A 180 -16.19 5.46 -9.67
N ASN A 181 -17.46 5.11 -9.53
CA ASN A 181 -18.56 6.10 -9.50
C ASN A 181 -18.44 7.02 -8.29
N ASP A 182 -18.14 6.45 -7.12
CA ASP A 182 -17.88 7.17 -5.88
C ASP A 182 -16.43 6.96 -5.43
N VAL A 183 -15.59 7.95 -5.73
CA VAL A 183 -14.16 7.95 -5.40
C VAL A 183 -13.92 7.97 -3.89
N LEU A 184 -14.72 8.71 -3.12
CA LEU A 184 -14.51 8.83 -1.68
C LEU A 184 -14.86 7.52 -0.99
N SER A 185 -16.03 6.94 -1.30
CA SER A 185 -16.42 5.64 -0.73
C SER A 185 -15.45 4.53 -1.13
N PHE A 186 -14.96 4.54 -2.37
CA PHE A 186 -13.90 3.62 -2.81
C PHE A 186 -12.64 3.72 -1.95
N LEU A 187 -12.12 4.94 -1.71
CA LEU A 187 -10.91 5.16 -0.92
C LEU A 187 -11.11 4.81 0.56
N TRP A 188 -12.27 5.12 1.12
CA TRP A 188 -12.63 4.71 2.50
C TRP A 188 -12.60 3.19 2.65
N ASN A 189 -13.20 2.44 1.72
CA ASN A 189 -13.18 0.97 1.77
C ASN A 189 -11.76 0.40 1.73
N HIS A 190 -10.85 1.01 0.96
CA HIS A 190 -9.45 0.62 0.94
C HIS A 190 -8.76 0.93 2.27
N LEU A 191 -8.95 2.14 2.82
CA LEU A 191 -8.35 2.54 4.10
C LEU A 191 -8.77 1.65 5.27
N GLU A 192 -10.07 1.33 5.36
CA GLU A 192 -10.58 0.42 6.39
C GLU A 192 -9.95 -0.98 6.26
N LYS A 193 -9.81 -1.48 5.03
CA LYS A 193 -9.13 -2.75 4.76
C LYS A 193 -7.63 -2.68 5.07
N ASP A 194 -6.94 -1.60 4.72
CA ASP A 194 -5.51 -1.45 4.95
C ASP A 194 -5.17 -1.47 6.44
N LEU A 195 -5.93 -0.71 7.25
CA LEU A 195 -5.69 -0.67 8.69
C LEU A 195 -5.96 -2.03 9.33
N LYS A 196 -7.03 -2.71 8.90
CA LYS A 196 -7.34 -4.08 9.36
C LYS A 196 -6.23 -5.07 9.01
N VAL A 197 -5.80 -5.13 7.75
CA VAL A 197 -4.74 -6.04 7.29
C VAL A 197 -3.42 -5.74 7.99
N LEU A 198 -3.11 -4.47 8.24
CA LEU A 198 -1.91 -4.10 8.99
C LEU A 198 -1.95 -4.61 10.43
N GLY A 199 -3.08 -4.44 11.13
CA GLY A 199 -3.27 -4.96 12.49
C GLY A 199 -3.14 -6.47 12.54
N GLU A 200 -3.79 -7.19 11.62
CA GLU A 200 -3.66 -8.65 11.50
C GLU A 200 -2.23 -9.09 11.19
N THR A 201 -1.51 -8.34 10.35
CA THR A 201 -0.11 -8.66 9.99
C THR A 201 0.86 -8.48 11.15
N LEU A 202 0.60 -7.50 12.02
CA LEU A 202 1.44 -7.19 13.16
C LEU A 202 0.97 -7.85 14.47
N ASP A 203 -0.14 -8.60 14.41
CA ASP A 203 -0.84 -9.16 15.57
C ASP A 203 -1.21 -8.10 16.62
N LEU A 204 -1.74 -6.96 16.16
CA LEU A 204 -2.10 -5.82 16.99
C LEU A 204 -3.61 -5.54 16.93
N ASN A 205 -4.15 -5.08 18.06
CA ASN A 205 -5.46 -4.45 18.07
C ASN A 205 -5.46 -3.11 17.30
N MET A 206 -6.65 -2.56 17.04
CA MET A 206 -6.83 -1.36 16.22
C MET A 206 -6.12 -0.11 16.80
N ASP A 207 -6.13 0.06 18.13
CA ASP A 207 -5.50 1.21 18.79
C ASP A 207 -3.98 1.13 18.69
N SER A 208 -3.40 -0.03 19.02
CA SER A 208 -1.97 -0.30 18.85
C SER A 208 -1.53 -0.18 17.39
N THR A 209 -2.38 -0.59 16.44
CA THR A 209 -2.13 -0.41 15.01
C THR A 209 -2.09 1.06 14.63
N ALA A 210 -3.05 1.86 15.08
CA ALA A 210 -3.09 3.31 14.83
C ALA A 210 -1.89 4.03 15.45
N VAL A 211 -1.53 3.69 16.69
CA VAL A 211 -0.32 4.20 17.36
C VAL A 211 0.94 3.83 16.57
N THR A 212 1.03 2.60 16.06
CA THR A 212 2.14 2.18 15.21
C THR A 212 2.26 3.05 13.96
N VAL A 213 1.16 3.32 13.27
CA VAL A 213 1.16 4.20 12.09
C VAL A 213 1.57 5.63 12.48
N HIS A 214 1.05 6.17 13.58
CA HIS A 214 1.47 7.48 14.07
C HIS A 214 2.97 7.53 14.39
N LEU A 215 3.53 6.51 15.04
CA LEU A 215 4.97 6.41 15.28
C LEU A 215 5.76 6.41 13.98
N ILE A 216 5.31 5.69 12.94
CA ILE A 216 5.95 5.70 11.62
C ILE A 216 5.88 7.10 11.00
N LEU A 217 4.73 7.78 11.08
CA LEU A 217 4.58 9.16 10.60
C LEU A 217 5.57 10.12 11.28
N THR A 218 5.86 9.95 12.57
CA THR A 218 6.87 10.78 13.27
C THR A 218 8.31 10.59 12.74
N LYS A 219 8.62 9.44 12.12
CA LYS A 219 9.96 9.15 11.58
C LYS A 219 10.14 9.67 10.15
N LEU A 220 9.07 9.80 9.38
CA LEU A 220 9.11 10.25 7.98
C LEU A 220 9.86 11.58 7.76
N PRO A 221 9.71 12.63 8.60
CA PRO A 221 10.42 13.91 8.41
C PRO A 221 11.93 13.84 8.64
N THR A 222 12.45 12.79 9.29
CA THR A 222 13.86 12.76 9.76
C THR A 222 14.87 12.38 8.67
N GLY A 223 14.42 11.94 7.50
CA GLY A 223 15.30 11.57 6.38
C GLY A 223 15.84 12.79 5.65
N SER A 224 17.16 12.97 5.65
CA SER A 224 17.84 13.95 4.78
C SER A 224 18.21 13.27 3.45
N LEU A 225 17.68 13.79 2.34
CA LEU A 225 18.02 13.34 0.99
C LEU A 225 18.57 14.50 0.16
N VAL A 226 19.64 14.19 -0.59
CA VAL A 226 20.26 15.11 -1.56
C VAL A 226 19.40 15.24 -2.83
N THR A 227 18.68 14.19 -3.21
CA THR A 227 17.88 14.13 -4.45
C THR A 227 16.41 13.90 -4.12
N ARG A 228 15.53 14.69 -4.75
CA ARG A 228 14.08 14.50 -4.67
C ARG A 228 13.70 13.23 -5.43
N PRO A 229 13.12 12.21 -4.77
CA PRO A 229 12.56 11.07 -5.49
C PRO A 229 11.37 11.52 -6.32
N ASP A 230 11.13 10.87 -7.46
CA ASP A 230 9.89 11.01 -8.22
C ASP A 230 9.26 9.64 -8.51
N LEU A 231 7.96 9.65 -8.77
CA LEU A 231 7.19 8.48 -9.15
C LEU A 231 6.93 8.44 -10.67
N SER A 232 7.79 9.09 -11.46
CA SER A 232 7.63 9.16 -12.93
C SER A 232 8.03 7.85 -13.62
N SER A 233 8.76 6.98 -12.93
CA SER A 233 9.23 5.69 -13.44
C SER A 233 9.08 4.57 -12.40
N ARG A 234 9.02 3.32 -12.87
CA ARG A 234 9.01 2.13 -11.99
C ARG A 234 10.22 2.06 -11.08
N GLN A 235 11.40 2.39 -11.62
CA GLN A 235 12.65 2.41 -10.87
C GLN A 235 12.62 3.51 -9.80
N GLY A 236 12.10 4.70 -10.14
CA GLY A 236 11.88 5.79 -9.19
C GLY A 236 10.93 5.39 -8.05
N ARG A 237 9.78 4.76 -8.39
CA ARG A 237 8.87 4.17 -7.40
C ARG A 237 9.57 3.16 -6.49
N LYS A 238 10.28 2.17 -7.06
CA LYS A 238 10.97 1.13 -6.28
C LYS A 238 12.02 1.73 -5.34
N GLN A 239 12.78 2.71 -5.81
CA GLN A 239 13.75 3.44 -4.99
C GLN A 239 13.05 4.19 -3.86
N TRP A 240 11.97 4.91 -4.16
CA TRP A 240 11.18 5.64 -3.17
C TRP A 240 10.65 4.71 -2.07
N GLU A 241 10.01 3.59 -2.45
CA GLU A 241 9.50 2.60 -1.49
C GLU A 241 10.61 2.03 -0.60
N THR A 242 11.76 1.69 -1.20
CA THR A 242 12.92 1.19 -0.46
C THR A 242 13.42 2.22 0.56
N LEU A 243 13.47 3.49 0.16
CA LEU A 243 13.91 4.59 1.03
C LEU A 243 12.94 4.76 2.20
N VAL A 244 11.62 4.87 1.95
CA VAL A 244 10.61 5.01 3.02
C VAL A 244 10.62 3.82 3.97
N CYS A 245 10.73 2.60 3.44
CA CYS A 245 10.85 1.40 4.26
C CYS A 245 12.06 1.49 5.20
N LYS A 246 13.23 1.86 4.67
CA LYS A 246 14.48 1.92 5.44
C LYS A 246 14.52 3.08 6.43
N SER A 247 14.03 4.26 6.05
CA SER A 247 14.18 5.50 6.84
C SER A 247 13.09 5.73 7.87
N ALA A 248 11.92 5.08 7.75
CA ALA A 248 10.80 5.29 8.66
C ALA A 248 10.18 3.99 9.16
N ILE A 249 9.73 3.12 8.24
CA ILE A 249 8.94 1.93 8.61
C ILE A 249 9.77 0.97 9.46
N ASN A 250 10.98 0.61 9.00
CA ASN A 250 11.83 -0.34 9.71
C ASN A 250 12.30 0.17 11.07
N LEU A 251 12.48 1.49 11.23
CA LEU A 251 12.90 2.07 12.52
C LEU A 251 11.85 1.88 13.62
N VAL A 252 10.58 1.75 13.23
CA VAL A 252 9.49 1.47 14.18
C VAL A 252 9.28 -0.03 14.33
N LEU A 253 9.23 -0.76 13.21
CA LEU A 253 8.90 -2.19 13.22
C LEU A 253 10.00 -3.08 13.84
N GLN A 254 11.28 -2.69 13.80
CA GLN A 254 12.37 -3.47 14.40
C GLN A 254 12.25 -3.60 15.93
N ASP A 255 11.82 -2.54 16.60
CA ASP A 255 11.65 -2.48 18.05
C ASP A 255 10.19 -2.19 18.44
N LEU A 256 9.24 -2.76 17.69
CA LEU A 256 7.82 -2.40 17.75
C LEU A 256 7.24 -2.44 19.16
N GLN A 257 7.45 -3.53 19.90
CA GLN A 257 6.89 -3.70 21.24
C GLN A 257 7.38 -2.64 22.22
N LYS A 258 8.68 -2.32 22.15
CA LYS A 258 9.28 -1.27 22.98
C LYS A 258 8.73 0.10 22.62
N ASN A 259 8.63 0.40 21.33
CA ASN A 259 8.09 1.67 20.84
C ASN A 259 6.62 1.84 21.25
N LEU A 260 5.81 0.79 21.18
CA LEU A 260 4.42 0.79 21.61
C LEU A 260 4.30 0.98 23.12
N SER A 261 5.08 0.27 23.93
CA SER A 261 5.04 0.43 25.39
C SER A 261 5.38 1.86 25.81
N ILE A 262 6.42 2.46 25.23
CA ILE A 262 6.79 3.87 25.49
C ILE A 262 5.67 4.83 25.05
N ALA A 263 5.04 4.58 23.91
CA ALA A 263 3.95 5.41 23.42
C ALA A 263 2.71 5.32 24.32
N GLN A 264 2.35 4.10 24.75
CA GLN A 264 1.23 3.86 25.66
C GLN A 264 1.45 4.50 27.03
N GLU A 265 2.66 4.41 27.59
CA GLU A 265 3.01 5.07 28.85
C GLU A 265 2.85 6.60 28.75
N ARG A 266 3.28 7.19 27.62
CA ARG A 266 3.10 8.63 27.37
C ARG A 266 1.64 9.03 27.20
N ILE A 267 0.83 8.21 26.53
CA ILE A 267 -0.61 8.46 26.35
C ILE A 267 -1.36 8.33 27.68
N ALA A 268 -1.01 7.34 28.50
CA ALA A 268 -1.63 7.12 29.81
C ALA A 268 -1.27 8.21 30.82
N SER A 269 -0.08 8.81 30.69
CA SER A 269 0.42 9.91 31.54
C SER A 269 0.02 11.29 31.03
N ASP A 270 -0.86 11.40 30.04
CA ASP A 270 -1.37 12.68 29.54
C ASP A 270 -2.43 13.23 30.51
N ASP A 271 -2.30 14.49 30.94
CA ASP A 271 -3.11 15.15 31.98
C ASP A 271 -4.64 15.07 31.71
N GLY A 272 -5.03 14.87 30.44
CA GLY A 272 -6.44 14.70 30.03
C GLY A 272 -7.02 13.29 30.23
N LEU A 273 -6.17 12.28 30.41
CA LEU A 273 -6.52 10.87 30.61
C LEU A 273 -6.00 10.31 31.95
N GLU A 274 -5.07 11.01 32.59
CA GLU A 274 -4.53 10.68 33.90
C GLU A 274 -5.66 10.59 34.94
N GLY A 275 -5.73 9.46 35.65
CA GLY A 275 -6.79 9.20 36.64
C GLY A 275 -8.12 8.68 36.07
N SER A 276 -8.24 8.48 34.75
CA SER A 276 -9.41 7.82 34.16
C SER A 276 -9.55 6.38 34.67
N PRO A 277 -10.68 5.99 35.28
CA PRO A 277 -10.91 4.62 35.74
C PRO A 277 -10.75 3.57 34.64
N LEU A 278 -11.11 3.92 33.41
CA LEU A 278 -10.98 3.04 32.25
C LEU A 278 -9.51 2.84 31.85
N MET A 279 -8.70 3.91 31.86
CA MET A 279 -7.27 3.80 31.53
C MET A 279 -6.51 3.00 32.57
N ASN A 280 -6.83 3.15 33.85
CA ASN A 280 -6.27 2.32 34.92
C ASN A 280 -6.65 0.85 34.80
N VAL A 281 -7.85 0.52 34.31
CA VAL A 281 -8.25 -0.87 34.06
C VAL A 281 -7.56 -1.46 32.84
N LEU A 282 -7.38 -0.68 31.76
CA LEU A 282 -6.83 -1.16 30.49
C LEU A 282 -5.30 -1.23 30.47
N PHE A 283 -4.62 -0.25 31.07
CA PHE A 283 -3.16 -0.08 30.94
C PHE A 283 -2.43 -0.02 32.30
N GLY A 284 -3.15 0.05 33.42
CA GLY A 284 -2.61 0.15 34.77
C GLY A 284 -3.01 -1.01 35.69
N ASP A 285 -2.88 -0.81 37.00
CA ASP A 285 -3.40 -1.74 38.00
C ASP A 285 -4.66 -1.16 38.70
N PRO A 286 -5.88 -1.64 38.37
CA PRO A 286 -7.10 -1.20 39.00
C PRO A 286 -7.26 -1.70 40.44
N GLY A 287 -6.35 -2.54 40.96
CA GLY A 287 -6.43 -3.09 42.31
C GLY A 287 -6.57 -2.02 43.40
N ALA A 288 -5.96 -0.84 43.21
CA ALA A 288 -6.10 0.28 44.14
C ALA A 288 -7.46 1.00 44.06
N MET A 289 -8.20 0.83 42.97
CA MET A 289 -9.54 1.43 42.76
C MET A 289 -10.67 0.49 43.18
N LEU A 290 -10.39 -0.82 43.28
CA LEU A 290 -11.38 -1.85 43.54
C LEU A 290 -11.25 -2.34 44.99
N SER A 291 -12.35 -2.29 45.74
CA SER A 291 -12.43 -2.94 47.05
C SER A 291 -12.59 -4.44 46.88
N LEU A 292 -11.48 -5.16 46.72
CA LEU A 292 -11.49 -6.60 46.50
C LEU A 292 -11.65 -7.37 47.82
N PRO A 293 -12.40 -8.49 47.85
CA PRO A 293 -12.73 -9.22 49.08
C PRO A 293 -11.50 -9.83 49.81
N SER A 294 -10.40 -10.04 49.09
CA SER A 294 -9.16 -10.64 49.61
C SER A 294 -7.98 -10.39 48.66
N ASN A 295 -6.75 -10.49 49.16
CA ASN A 295 -5.52 -10.29 48.39
C ASN A 295 -5.04 -11.61 47.74
N CYS A 296 -5.93 -12.25 46.96
CA CYS A 296 -5.71 -13.56 46.35
C CYS A 296 -4.89 -13.42 45.03
N PRO A 297 -4.09 -14.43 44.62
CA PRO A 297 -3.34 -14.38 43.36
C PRO A 297 -4.21 -14.27 42.10
N THR A 298 -5.50 -14.56 42.18
CA THR A 298 -6.48 -14.37 41.09
C THR A 298 -7.11 -12.97 41.11
N HIS A 299 -6.80 -12.13 42.10
CA HIS A 299 -7.35 -10.78 42.25
C HIS A 299 -6.36 -9.69 41.82
N CYS A 300 -5.27 -10.07 41.14
CA CYS A 300 -4.36 -9.13 40.50
C CYS A 300 -4.69 -8.98 39.01
N SER A 301 -4.45 -7.77 38.49
CA SER A 301 -4.67 -7.43 37.08
C SER A 301 -3.86 -8.26 36.10
N SER A 302 -2.66 -8.71 36.51
CA SER A 302 -1.80 -9.59 35.73
C SER A 302 -2.38 -10.98 35.44
N PHE A 303 -3.34 -11.44 36.25
CA PHE A 303 -4.05 -12.71 36.02
C PHE A 303 -5.13 -12.58 34.93
N TRP A 304 -5.78 -11.42 34.84
CA TRP A 304 -6.90 -11.15 33.93
C TRP A 304 -6.50 -10.40 32.67
N THR A 305 -5.22 -10.06 32.51
CA THR A 305 -4.73 -9.39 31.30
C THR A 305 -4.86 -10.35 30.13
N LEU A 306 -5.73 -10.01 29.17
CA LEU A 306 -5.84 -10.77 27.93
C LEU A 306 -4.49 -10.68 27.21
N ARG A 307 -3.79 -11.82 27.10
CA ARG A 307 -2.65 -11.90 26.18
C ARG A 307 -3.19 -11.86 24.76
N GLU A 308 -2.54 -11.08 23.91
CA GLU A 308 -2.74 -11.14 22.46
C GLU A 308 -2.68 -12.62 22.04
N THR A 309 -3.76 -13.05 21.38
CA THR A 309 -3.99 -14.45 21.00
C THR A 309 -2.87 -14.89 20.06
N MET A 310 -2.02 -15.82 20.50
CA MET A 310 -1.11 -16.49 19.58
C MET A 310 -1.92 -17.26 18.54
N THR A 311 -2.00 -16.73 17.32
CA THR A 311 -2.51 -17.43 16.12
C THR A 311 -1.44 -17.50 15.05
#